data_AF-A0A969C4H6-F1
#
_entry.id   AF-A0A969C4H6-F1
#
_cell.length_a   1.000
_cell.length_b   1.000
_cell.length_c   1.000
_cell.angle_alpha   90.00
_cell.angle_beta   90.00
_cell.angle_gamma   90.00
#
_symmetry.space_group_name_H-M   'P 1'
#
loop_
_entity.id
_entity.type
_entity.pdbx_description
1 polymer ?
#
loop_
_entity_poly.entity_id
_entity_poly.type
_entity_poly.pdbx_seq_one_letter_code
_entity_poly.pdbx_strand_id
1 'polypeptide(L)'
;MSKTFIFKERFRLEPIVEVFNLFNVTNILGASNTNYSGYGNVLGTPSFGQPITTAGGVFGSGGARAFQFAARFTFKLKMENEK
;
A
#
# COMPACT_ATOMS: atom_id res chain seq x y z
N MET A 1 -6.57 -8.03 -5.85
CA MET A 1 -7.35 -9.28 -6.12
C MET A 1 -6.37 -10.43 -6.28
N SER A 2 -6.64 -11.60 -5.71
CA SER A 2 -5.81 -12.79 -5.87
C SER A 2 -6.58 -13.92 -6.57
N LYS A 3 -5.91 -14.66 -7.44
CA LYS A 3 -6.48 -15.83 -8.12
C LYS A 3 -5.67 -17.06 -7.72
N THR A 4 -6.31 -18.07 -7.16
CA THR A 4 -5.63 -19.27 -6.64
C THR A 4 -5.58 -20.36 -7.71
N PHE A 5 -4.36 -20.77 -8.08
CA PHE A 5 -4.09 -21.93 -8.91
C PHE A 5 -3.65 -23.09 -8.01
N ILE A 6 -4.37 -24.22 -8.07
CA ILE A 6 -4.04 -25.43 -7.31
C ILE A 6 -3.47 -26.45 -8.28
N PHE A 7 -2.25 -26.91 -8.05
CA PHE A 7 -1.61 -27.97 -8.83
C PHE A 7 -1.44 -29.20 -7.93
N LYS A 8 -2.08 -30.32 -8.30
CA LYS A 8 -1.96 -31.65 -7.66
C LYS A 8 -2.16 -31.68 -6.13
N GLU A 9 -3.16 -30.97 -5.60
CA GLU A 9 -3.59 -30.91 -4.18
C GLU A 9 -2.52 -30.53 -3.12
N ARG A 10 -1.24 -30.54 -3.50
CA ARG A 10 -0.07 -30.35 -2.64
C ARG A 10 0.62 -29.03 -2.89
N PHE A 11 0.40 -28.39 -4.04
CA PHE A 11 0.98 -27.09 -4.38
C PHE A 11 -0.13 -26.10 -4.71
N ARG A 12 -0.05 -24.91 -4.11
CA ARG A 12 -0.98 -23.81 -4.33
C ARG A 12 -0.18 -22.55 -4.63
N LEU A 13 -0.55 -21.87 -5.71
CA LEU A 13 0.04 -20.60 -6.14
C LEU A 13 -1.06 -19.55 -6.25
N GLU A 14 -0.86 -18.39 -5.62
CA GLU A 14 -1.83 -17.30 -5.60
C GLU A 14 -1.14 -15.99 -6.01
N PRO A 15 -1.14 -15.63 -7.30
CA PRO A 15 -0.80 -14.27 -7.71
C PRO A 15 -1.73 -13.25 -7.08
N ILE A 16 -1.15 -12.12 -6.68
CA ILE A 16 -1.79 -10.97 -6.04
C ILE A 16 -1.38 -9.75 -6.84
N VAL A 17 -2.37 -8.95 -7.22
CA VAL A 17 -2.17 -7.64 -7.84
C VAL A 17 -2.93 -6.60 -7.03
N GLU A 18 -2.22 -5.54 -6.67
CA GLU A 18 -2.74 -4.39 -5.95
C GLU A 18 -2.39 -3.11 -6.70
N VAL A 19 -3.37 -2.20 -6.80
CA VAL A 19 -3.20 -0.89 -7.40
C VAL A 19 -3.50 0.14 -6.31
N PHE A 20 -2.48 0.92 -5.97
CA PHE A 20 -2.58 2.00 -5.00
C PHE A 20 -2.82 3.30 -5.75
N ASN A 21 -3.78 4.09 -5.28
CA ASN A 21 -4.20 5.33 -5.93
C ASN A 21 -4.66 5.13 -7.39
N LEU A 22 -5.66 4.26 -7.58
CA LEU A 22 -6.20 3.88 -8.91
C LEU A 22 -6.61 5.09 -9.77
N PHE A 23 -7.15 6.14 -9.16
CA PHE A 23 -7.57 7.35 -9.87
C PHE A 23 -6.47 8.42 -9.96
N ASN A 24 -5.28 8.16 -9.43
CA ASN A 24 -4.17 9.11 -9.36
C ASN A 24 -4.58 10.46 -8.71
N VAL A 25 -5.40 10.39 -7.67
CA VAL A 25 -5.81 11.56 -6.89
C VAL A 25 -4.66 11.94 -5.96
N THR A 26 -4.28 13.21 -5.99
CA THR A 26 -3.28 13.77 -5.10
C THR A 26 -3.82 13.77 -3.67
N ASN A 27 -3.10 13.13 -2.75
CA ASN A 27 -3.39 13.23 -1.33
C ASN A 27 -2.46 14.26 -0.68
N ILE A 28 -2.99 15.05 0.25
CA ILE A 28 -2.23 16.03 1.04
C ILE A 28 -2.11 15.46 2.46
N LEU A 29 -0.90 15.45 3.04
CA LEU A 29 -0.71 14.90 4.39
C LEU A 29 -1.57 15.69 5.41
N GLY A 30 -2.10 15.01 6.43
CA GLY A 30 -3.05 15.59 7.37
C GLY A 30 -2.54 16.83 8.11
N ALA A 31 -3.46 17.56 8.76
CA ALA A 31 -3.15 18.72 9.58
C ALA A 31 -2.95 18.32 11.04
N SER A 32 -1.70 18.06 11.48
CA SER A 32 -1.40 17.78 12.89
C SER A 32 -0.61 18.92 13.54
N ASN A 33 -0.93 19.20 14.80
CA ASN A 33 -0.58 20.41 15.57
C ASN A 33 0.89 20.55 16.00
N THR A 34 1.81 19.74 15.46
CA THR A 34 3.20 19.65 15.97
C THR A 34 4.29 19.64 14.89
N ASN A 35 4.05 20.25 13.72
CA ASN A 35 5.01 20.48 12.59
C ASN A 35 4.94 19.53 11.37
N TYR A 36 3.95 18.63 11.30
CA TYR A 36 3.73 17.78 10.11
C TYR A 36 2.34 18.01 9.54
N SER A 37 1.99 19.28 9.30
CA SER A 37 0.75 19.62 8.60
C SER A 37 1.01 19.67 7.10
N GLY A 38 0.29 18.88 6.30
CA GLY A 38 0.27 19.07 4.86
C GLY A 38 -0.53 20.32 4.44
N TYR A 39 -1.06 21.08 5.40
CA TYR A 39 -1.73 22.38 5.21
C TYR A 39 -1.11 23.49 6.08
N GLY A 40 -1.07 24.73 5.60
CA GLY A 40 -0.65 25.87 6.40
C GLY A 40 -1.61 26.07 7.58
N ASN A 41 -1.12 25.93 8.82
CA ASN A 41 -1.94 26.02 10.04
C ASN A 41 -1.55 27.22 10.93
N VAL A 42 -0.78 28.16 10.40
CA VAL A 42 -0.41 29.38 11.13
C VAL A 42 -1.51 30.42 10.91
N LEU A 43 -2.27 30.71 11.96
CA LEU A 43 -3.28 31.75 11.91
C LEU A 43 -2.63 33.11 11.62
N GLY A 44 -3.22 33.86 10.67
CA GLY A 44 -2.72 35.17 10.26
C GLY A 44 -1.75 35.16 9.07
N THR A 45 -1.41 34.01 8.49
CA THR A 45 -0.66 33.94 7.23
C THR A 45 -1.59 33.77 6.03
N PRO A 46 -1.25 34.29 4.83
CA PRO A 46 -2.01 34.05 3.60
C PRO A 46 -2.11 32.57 3.19
N SER A 47 -1.19 31.75 3.70
CA SER A 47 -1.13 30.31 3.46
C SER A 47 -2.01 29.47 4.40
N PHE A 48 -2.75 30.11 5.31
CA PHE A 48 -3.65 29.40 6.21
C PHE A 48 -4.70 28.59 5.43
N GLY A 49 -4.84 27.31 5.76
CA GLY A 49 -5.72 26.36 5.08
C GLY A 49 -5.25 25.93 3.68
N GLN A 50 -4.09 26.38 3.20
CA GLN A 50 -3.55 26.01 1.88
C GLN A 50 -2.66 24.77 1.99
N PRO A 51 -2.68 23.84 1.00
CA PRO A 51 -1.80 22.69 1.00
C PRO A 51 -0.32 23.12 0.83
N ILE A 52 0.57 22.52 1.62
CA ILE A 52 2.02 22.80 1.62
C ILE A 52 2.85 21.58 1.23
N THR A 53 2.38 20.35 1.51
CA THR A 53 3.10 19.13 1.11
C THR A 53 2.16 18.02 0.65
N THR A 54 2.48 17.46 -0.51
CA THR A 54 1.82 16.28 -1.06
C THR A 54 2.33 15.01 -0.36
N ALA A 55 1.46 14.04 -0.16
CA ALA A 55 1.82 12.72 0.30
C ALA A 55 2.76 11.98 -0.67
N GLY A 56 3.60 11.06 -0.18
CA GLY A 56 4.40 10.21 -1.07
C GLY A 56 5.89 10.03 -0.76
N GLY A 57 6.38 10.44 0.40
CA GLY A 57 7.77 10.18 0.80
C GLY A 57 8.09 8.71 1.07
N VAL A 58 7.07 7.87 1.31
CA VAL A 58 7.20 6.42 1.58
C VAL A 58 6.10 5.66 0.83
N PHE A 59 6.40 4.47 0.31
CA PHE A 59 5.39 3.62 -0.32
C PHE A 59 4.22 3.33 0.65
N GLY A 60 2.98 3.40 0.15
CA GLY A 60 1.78 3.26 0.99
C GLY A 60 1.35 4.52 1.75
N SER A 61 2.13 5.61 1.74
CA SER A 61 1.78 6.87 2.43
C SER A 61 0.76 7.75 1.69
N GLY A 62 0.22 7.29 0.55
CA GLY A 62 -0.73 8.05 -0.28
C GLY A 62 -0.10 8.86 -1.42
N GLY A 63 1.13 8.52 -1.82
CA GLY A 63 1.83 9.16 -2.95
C GLY A 63 1.27 8.86 -4.34
N ALA A 64 2.12 9.05 -5.36
CA ALA A 64 1.78 8.77 -6.75
C ALA A 64 1.26 7.32 -6.94
N ARG A 65 0.45 7.12 -7.99
CA ARG A 65 -0.08 5.78 -8.34
C ARG A 65 1.03 4.74 -8.38
N ALA A 66 0.78 3.61 -7.74
CA ALA A 66 1.72 2.50 -7.70
C ALA A 66 1.02 1.15 -7.91
N PHE A 67 1.76 0.21 -8.48
CA PHE A 67 1.33 -1.15 -8.72
C PHE A 67 2.22 -2.10 -7.91
N GLN A 68 1.59 -2.99 -7.15
CA GLN A 68 2.28 -4.05 -6.41
C GLN A 68 1.85 -5.40 -6.96
N PHE A 69 2.87 -6.22 -7.25
CA PHE A 69 2.71 -7.59 -7.71
C PHE A 69 3.33 -8.50 -6.66
N ALA A 70 2.58 -9.50 -6.24
CA ALA A 70 3.05 -10.51 -5.30
C ALA A 70 2.53 -11.89 -5.70
N ALA A 71 3.14 -12.94 -5.18
CA ALA A 71 2.67 -14.29 -5.34
C ALA A 71 2.84 -15.05 -4.03
N ARG A 72 1.80 -15.76 -3.58
CA ARG A 72 1.87 -16.65 -2.43
C ARG A 72 1.96 -18.09 -2.92
N PHE A 73 3.04 -18.78 -2.54
CA PHE A 73 3.24 -20.20 -2.80
C PHE A 73 3.05 -20.99 -1.50
N THR A 74 2.29 -22.08 -1.55
CA THR A 74 2.02 -22.95 -0.40
C THR A 74 2.15 -24.40 -0.82
N PHE A 75 2.84 -25.22 -0.02
CA PHE A 75 2.99 -26.64 -0.28
C PHE A 75 2.81 -27.50 0.97
N LYS A 76 2.31 -28.72 0.78
CA LYS A 76 2.20 -29.72 1.86
C LYS A 76 3.39 -30.68 1.78
N LEU A 77 4.21 -30.71 2.84
CA LEU A 77 5.23 -31.75 3.02
C LEU A 77 4.55 -33.06 3.41
N LYS A 78 4.97 -34.16 2.78
CA LYS A 78 4.65 -35.51 3.24
C LYS A 78 5.83 -35.94 4.11
N MET A 79 5.62 -36.05 5.42
CA MET A 79 6.59 -36.74 6.28
C MET A 79 6.48 -38.23 5.97
N GLU A 80 7.57 -38.82 5.52
CA GLU A 80 7.70 -40.27 5.41
C GLU A 80 8.10 -40.79 6.80
N ASN A 81 7.18 -41.49 7.48
CA ASN A 81 7.54 -42.21 8.69
C ASN A 81 8.28 -43.48 8.26
N GLU A 82 9.59 -43.46 8.49
CA GLU A 82 10.46 -44.62 8.40
C GLU A 82 9.99 -45.68 9.43
N LYS A 83 9.76 -46.90 8.96
CA LYS A 83 9.65 -48.10 9.79
C LYS A 83 10.85 -48.98 9.51
#